data_AF-A0A497GIE9-F1
#
_entry.id   AF-A0A497GIE9-F1
#
_cell.length_a   1.000
_cell.length_b   1.000
_cell.length_c   1.000
_cell.angle_alpha   90.00
_cell.angle_beta   90.00
_cell.angle_gamma   90.00
#
_symmetry.space_group_name_H-M   'P 1'
#
loop_
_entity.id
_entity.type
_entity.pdbx_description
1 polymer ?
#
loop_
_entity_poly.entity_id
_entity_poly.type
_entity_poly.pdbx_seq_one_letter_code
_entity_poly.pdbx_strand_id
1 'polypeptide(L)' 'MVRVIRAKYENGVLKPLEKLEFEEGKELLIKIIDAEERRRILRRYKGVLGPVDERVLEKALEEAEAL' A
#
# COMPACT_ATOMS: atom_id res chain seq x y z
N MET A 1 -14.99 -2.54 4.30
CA MET A 1 -14.14 -3.03 3.20
C MET A 1 -12.95 -2.10 3.12
N VAL A 2 -11.74 -2.62 3.32
CA VAL A 2 -10.52 -1.81 3.27
C VAL A 2 -10.00 -1.84 1.84
N ARG A 3 -9.72 -0.65 1.28
CA ARG A 3 -9.18 -0.49 -0.07
C ARG A 3 -7.82 0.19 0.04
N VAL A 4 -6.79 -0.43 -0.52
CA VAL A 4 -5.48 0.20 -0.65
C VAL A 4 -5.54 1.22 -1.78
N ILE A 5 -5.28 2.48 -1.46
CA ILE A 5 -5.23 3.57 -2.45
C ILE A 5 -3.78 3.97 -2.63
N ARG A 6 -3.27 3.83 -3.84
CA ARG A 6 -1.92 4.29 -4.17
C ARG A 6 -1.98 5.78 -4.48
N ALA A 7 -1.10 6.55 -3.83
CA ALA A 7 -1.00 7.98 -4.04
C ALA A 7 0.47 8.43 -4.11
N LYS A 8 0.72 9.55 -4.78
CA LYS A 8 1.98 10.30 -4.67
C LYS A 8 1.78 11.47 -3.73
N TYR A 9 2.78 11.73 -2.91
CA TYR A 9 2.81 12.94 -2.10
C TYR A 9 3.60 14.02 -2.85
N GLU A 10 2.91 15.09 -3.25
CA GLU A 10 3.50 16.20 -4.00
C GLU A 10 2.99 17.53 -3.44
N ASN A 11 3.91 18.43 -3.06
CA ASN A 11 3.60 19.78 -2.54
C ASN A 11 2.61 19.80 -1.37
N GLY A 12 2.71 18.85 -0.43
CA GLY A 12 1.81 18.80 0.73
C GLY A 12 0.50 18.04 0.50
N VAL A 13 0.29 17.47 -0.69
CA VAL A 13 -0.98 16.86 -1.09
C VAL A 13 -0.78 15.41 -1.49
N LEU A 14 -1.63 14.51 -0.96
CA LEU A 14 -1.75 13.13 -1.44
C LEU A 14 -2.58 13.09 -2.73
N LYS A 15 -1.93 12.74 -3.84
CA LYS A 15 -2.53 12.61 -5.17
C LYS A 15 -2.73 11.14 -5.52
N PRO A 16 -3.96 10.63 -5.55
CA PRO A 16 -4.26 9.26 -5.98
C PRO A 16 -3.74 8.99 -7.39
N LEU A 17 -3.25 7.76 -7.63
CA LEU A 17 -2.84 7.30 -8.96
C LEU A 17 -4.02 6.91 -9.85
N GLU A 18 -5.20 6.75 -9.26
CA GLU A 18 -6.45 6.37 -9.91
C GLU A 18 -7.61 7.25 -9.41
N LYS A 19 -8.67 7.37 -10.21
CA LYS A 19 -9.86 8.13 -9.81
C LYS A 19 -10.56 7.44 -8.65
N LEU A 20 -10.96 8.22 -7.66
CA LEU A 20 -11.68 7.76 -6.48
C LEU A 20 -13.14 8.21 -6.58
N GLU A 21 -14.07 7.29 -6.34
CA GLU A 21 -15.51 7.52 -6.41
C GLU A 21 -16.08 7.61 -4.98
N PHE A 22 -15.61 8.61 -4.23
CA PHE A 22 -16.14 8.91 -2.90
C PHE A 22 -17.12 10.07 -2.97
N GLU A 23 -18.10 10.07 -2.08
CA GLU A 23 -19.02 11.19 -1.90
C GLU A 23 -18.24 12.43 -1.47
N GLU A 24 -18.58 13.58 -2.03
CA GLU A 24 -17.96 14.85 -1.66
C GLU A 24 -18.25 15.17 -0.19
N GLY A 25 -17.23 15.65 0.54
CA GLY A 25 -17.33 15.91 1.99
C GLY A 25 -17.26 14.66 2.87
N LYS A 26 -17.10 13.46 2.30
CA LYS A 26 -16.92 12.23 3.06
C LYS A 26 -15.57 12.21 3.78
N GLU A 27 -15.61 12.06 5.09
CA GLU A 27 -14.42 11.85 5.91
C GLU A 27 -13.91 10.42 5.73
N LEU A 28 -12.62 10.25 5.46
CA LEU A 28 -11.96 8.97 5.26
C LEU A 28 -10.76 8.86 6.19
N LEU A 29 -10.59 7.70 6.83
CA LEU A 29 -9.37 7.38 7.56
C LEU A 29 -8.32 6.87 6.57
N ILE A 30 -7.13 7.48 6.58
CA ILE A 30 -6.01 7.11 5.72
C ILE A 30 -4.89 6.53 6.58
N LYS A 31 -4.44 5.33 6.25
CA LYS A 31 -3.22 4.73 6.81
C LYS A 31 -2.05 5.03 5.88
N ILE A 32 -1.09 5.83 6.36
CA ILE A 32 0.10 6.19 5.59
C ILE A 32 1.14 5.10 5.79
N ILE A 33 1.59 4.48 4.71
CA ILE A 33 2.63 3.46 4.70
C ILE A 33 3.72 3.91 3.71
N ASP A 34 4.96 3.94 4.15
CA ASP A 34 6.10 4.22 3.27
C ASP A 34 6.29 3.03 2.32
N ALA A 35 6.07 3.25 1.02
CA ALA A 35 6.15 2.22 0.01
C ALA A 35 7.58 1.69 -0.21
N GLU A 36 8.61 2.52 0.00
CA GLU A 36 10.00 2.10 -0.11
C GLU A 36 10.41 1.26 1.09
N GLU A 37 10.02 1.68 2.29
CA GLU A 37 10.25 0.91 3.51
C GLU A 37 9.55 -0.45 3.45
N ARG A 38 8.29 -0.47 3.00
CA ARG A 38 7.51 -1.69 2.74
C ARG A 38 8.23 -2.63 1.77
N ARG A 39 8.72 -2.12 0.64
CA ARG A 39 9.53 -2.90 -0.32
C ARG A 39 10.85 -3.36 0.26
N ARG A 40 11.50 -2.55 1.10
CA ARG A 40 12.74 -2.93 1.78
C ARG A 40 12.51 -4.10 2.73
N ILE A 41 11.43 -4.07 3.50
CA ILE A 41 10.99 -5.16 4.38
C ILE A 41 10.75 -6.42 3.55
N LEU A 42 9.96 -6.33 2.48
CA LEU A 42 9.70 -7.44 1.56
C LEU A 42 10.99 -8.11 1.05
N ARG A 43 11.94 -7.32 0.55
CA ARG A 43 13.23 -7.82 0.06
C ARG A 43 14.07 -8.49 1.15
N ARG A 44 14.04 -7.95 2.38
CA ARG A 44 14.75 -8.54 3.52
C ARG A 44 14.23 -9.94 3.87
N TYR A 45 12.91 -10.12 3.86
CA TYR A 45 12.29 -11.39 4.23
C TYR A 45 12.25 -12.40 3.07
N LYS A 46 12.30 -11.97 1.80
CA LYS A 46 12.39 -12.87 0.63
C LYS A 46 13.54 -13.87 0.75
N GLY A 47 14.72 -13.44 1.20
CA GLY A 47 15.87 -14.34 1.40
C GLY A 47 15.70 -15.32 2.57
N VAL A 48 14.86 -14.98 3.55
CA VAL A 48 14.56 -15.82 4.73
C VAL A 48 13.49 -16.87 4.41
N LEU A 49 12.53 -16.53 3.55
CA LEU A 49 11.37 -17.37 3.21
C LEU A 49 11.62 -18.33 2.05
N GLY A 50 12.81 -18.31 1.44
CA GLY A 50 13.15 -19.14 0.27
C GLY A 50 12.69 -18.52 -1.06
N PRO A 51 12.73 -19.28 -2.18
CA PRO A 51 12.37 -18.77 -3.50
C PRO A 51 10.86 -18.54 -3.59
N VAL A 52 10.41 -17.36 -3.20
CA VAL A 52 9.02 -16.91 -3.31
C VAL A 52 8.94 -15.80 -4.36
N ASP A 53 7.92 -15.87 -5.23
CA ASP A 53 7.62 -14.84 -6.21
C ASP A 53 7.26 -13.53 -5.50
N GLU A 54 7.83 -12.42 -5.96
CA GLU A 54 7.68 -11.11 -5.33
C GLU A 54 6.22 -10.63 -5.33
N ARG A 55 5.45 -10.97 -6.38
CA ARG A 55 4.03 -10.60 -6.48
C ARG A 55 3.19 -11.32 -5.44
N VAL A 56 3.53 -12.56 -5.11
CA VAL A 56 2.83 -13.35 -4.09
C VAL A 56 3.07 -12.74 -2.71
N LEU A 57 4.30 -12.34 -2.41
CA LEU A 57 4.64 -11.72 -1.14
C LEU A 57 4.03 -10.31 -1.01
N GLU A 58 4.03 -9.52 -2.09
CA GLU A 58 3.34 -8.22 -2.14
C GLU A 58 1.85 -8.37 -1.82
N LYS A 59 1.17 -9.33 -2.48
CA LYS A 59 -0.26 -9.58 -2.26
C LYS A 59 -0.56 -10.01 -0.82
N ALA A 60 0.25 -10.89 -0.24
CA ALA A 60 0.08 -11.33 1.15
C ALA A 60 0.21 -10.16 2.15
N LEU A 61 1.15 -9.22 1.91
CA LEU A 61 1.24 -8.02 2.72
C LEU A 61 0.06 -7.06 2.50
N GLU A 62 -0.43 -6.90 1.27
CA GLU A 62 -1.63 -6.11 0.99
C GLU A 62 -2.84 -6.65 1.75
N GLU A 63 -3.01 -7.98 1.78
CA GLU A 63 -4.08 -8.64 2.53
C GLU A 63 -3.94 -8.43 4.04
N ALA A 64 -2.72 -8.52 4.59
CA ALA A 64 -2.46 -8.29 6.01
C ALA A 64 -2.65 -6.82 6.42
N GLU A 65 -2.28 -5.87 5.56
CA GLU A 65 -2.45 -4.43 5.81
C GLU A 65 -3.92 -3.97 5.68
N ALA A 66 -4.75 -4.76 4.97
CA ALA A 66 -6.17 -4.53 4.77
C ALA A 66 -7.06 -5.05 5.92
N LEU A 67 -6.48 -5.70 6.94
CA LEU A 67 -7.12 -6.05 8.20
C LEU A 67 -7.06 -4.89 9.21
#